data_AF-A0A924BTN4-F1
#
_entry.id   AF-A0A924BTN4-F1
#
_cell.length_a   1.000
_cell.length_b   1.000
_cell.length_c   1.000
_cell.angle_alpha   90.00
_cell.angle_beta   90.00
_cell.angle_gamma   90.00
#
_symmetry.space_group_name_H-M   'P 1'
#
loop_
_entity.id
_entity.type
_entity.pdbx_description
1 polymer ?
#
loop_
_entity_poly.entity_id
_entity_poly.type
_entity_poly.pdbx_seq_one_letter_code
_entity_poly.pdbx_strand_id
1 'polypeptide(L)'
;MKGIFVKNIKIAILGCLSFACVTANAGVECLERVTRVILHSNGGVYFMVDTTCTTTWCQINWGTAEKNKLAFSMLLTAKVTGKPLKFYWPNGLCQTYSNQTPYLSPDYFALE
;
A
#
# COMPACT_ATOMS: atom_id res chain seq x y z
N MET A 1 47.74 58.97 10.49
CA MET A 1 47.71 57.62 11.10
C MET A 1 46.25 57.25 11.34
N LYS A 2 45.73 56.27 10.59
CA LYS A 2 45.21 54.97 11.07
C LYS A 2 44.01 55.11 12.02
N GLY A 3 42.80 54.59 11.74
CA GLY A 3 42.34 53.73 10.66
C GLY A 3 40.85 53.42 10.86
N ILE A 4 40.17 53.16 9.75
CA ILE A 4 38.79 52.66 9.68
C ILE A 4 38.80 51.21 10.18
N PHE A 5 37.93 50.86 11.14
CA PHE A 5 37.69 49.48 11.53
C PHE A 5 36.22 49.12 11.31
N VAL A 6 35.97 48.55 10.14
CA VAL A 6 34.75 47.80 9.81
C VAL A 6 34.76 46.54 10.68
N LYS A 7 33.77 46.37 11.57
CA LYS A 7 33.56 45.13 12.31
C LYS A 7 32.26 44.44 11.89
N ASN A 8 32.45 43.38 11.12
CA ASN A 8 31.77 42.08 11.25
C ASN A 8 30.27 42.01 10.94
N ILE A 9 29.97 41.98 9.64
CA ILE A 9 28.87 41.16 9.12
C ILE A 9 29.25 39.69 9.35
N LYS A 10 28.58 39.02 10.29
CA LYS A 10 28.49 37.57 10.32
C LYS A 10 27.03 37.19 10.13
N ILE A 11 26.70 36.90 8.88
CA ILE A 11 25.45 36.26 8.45
C ILE A 11 25.40 34.89 9.14
N ALA A 12 24.59 34.77 10.19
CA ALA A 12 24.25 33.50 10.80
C ALA A 12 22.92 33.02 10.22
N ILE A 13 22.91 32.69 8.93
CA ILE A 13 21.87 31.85 8.35
C ILE A 13 22.24 30.42 8.72
N LEU A 14 21.83 29.99 9.90
CA LEU A 14 21.77 28.58 10.26
C LEU A 14 20.43 28.32 10.96
N GLY A 15 19.37 28.77 10.29
CA GLY A 15 18.01 28.32 10.58
C GLY A 15 17.94 26.85 10.21
N CYS A 16 18.06 26.00 11.23
CA CYS A 16 17.95 24.56 11.16
C CYS A 16 16.61 24.21 10.49
N LEU A 17 16.64 23.84 9.20
CA LEU A 17 15.54 23.11 8.57
C LEU A 17 15.48 21.75 9.24
N SER A 18 14.79 21.68 10.36
CA SER A 18 14.30 20.43 10.93
C SER A 18 13.23 19.90 9.99
N PHE A 19 13.67 19.31 8.87
CA PHE A 19 12.87 18.43 8.06
C PHE A 19 12.41 17.29 8.97
N ALA A 20 11.15 17.34 9.38
CA ALA A 20 10.48 16.16 9.88
C ALA A 20 10.61 15.12 8.77
N CYS A 21 11.45 14.10 8.99
CA CYS A 21 11.58 12.98 8.09
C CYS A 21 10.26 12.21 8.20
N VAL A 22 9.28 12.57 7.36
CA VAL A 22 8.11 11.74 7.12
C VAL A 22 8.64 10.46 6.48
N THR A 23 8.61 9.37 7.23
CA THR A 23 8.85 8.04 6.69
C THR A 23 7.76 7.79 5.66
N ALA A 24 8.07 7.98 4.38
CA ALA A 24 7.18 7.59 3.30
C ALA A 24 7.17 6.05 3.27
N ASN A 25 6.07 5.44 3.69
CA ASN A 25 5.85 4.02 3.43
C ASN A 25 5.73 3.87 1.90
N ALA A 26 6.75 3.32 1.27
CA ALA A 26 6.71 3.02 -0.14
C ALA A 26 5.74 1.86 -0.36
N GLY A 27 4.74 2.08 -1.21
CA GLY A 27 3.91 0.98 -1.68
C GLY A 27 4.74 -0.03 -2.47
N VAL A 28 4.27 -1.26 -2.53
CA VAL A 28 4.98 -2.36 -3.20
C VAL A 28 4.02 -3.15 -4.08
N GLU A 29 4.53 -3.63 -5.23
CA GLU A 29 3.82 -4.57 -6.08
C GLU A 29 4.25 -6.00 -5.79
N CYS A 30 3.29 -6.89 -5.57
CA CYS A 30 3.51 -8.31 -5.31
C CYS A 30 2.78 -9.14 -6.35
N LEU A 31 3.46 -10.14 -6.91
CA LEU A 31 2.82 -11.12 -7.78
C LEU A 31 2.30 -12.27 -6.93
N GLU A 32 0.99 -12.40 -6.80
CA GLU A 32 0.36 -13.32 -5.84
C GLU A 32 -0.78 -14.11 -6.46
N ARG A 33 -0.98 -15.35 -5.98
CA ARG A 33 -2.09 -16.19 -6.43
C ARG A 33 -3.27 -16.06 -5.49
N VAL A 34 -4.46 -15.83 -6.07
CA VAL A 34 -5.71 -15.84 -5.30
C VAL A 34 -6.02 -17.28 -4.86
N THR A 35 -6.08 -17.51 -3.55
CA THR A 35 -6.35 -18.84 -2.97
C THR A 35 -7.82 -19.01 -2.62
N ARG A 36 -8.49 -17.94 -2.17
CA ARG A 36 -9.93 -17.92 -1.85
C ARG A 36 -10.53 -16.55 -2.20
N VAL A 37 -11.81 -16.53 -2.56
CA VAL A 37 -12.59 -15.30 -2.77
C VAL A 37 -14.03 -15.54 -2.35
N ILE A 38 -14.65 -14.56 -1.69
CA ILE A 38 -16.05 -14.57 -1.29
C ILE A 38 -16.69 -13.20 -1.51
N LEU A 39 -17.99 -13.21 -1.79
CA LEU A 39 -18.86 -12.06 -1.70
C LEU A 39 -19.69 -12.21 -0.42
N HIS A 40 -19.55 -11.27 0.51
CA HIS A 40 -20.25 -11.31 1.80
C HIS A 40 -21.59 -10.59 1.71
N SER A 41 -22.52 -10.89 2.62
CA SER A 41 -23.88 -10.32 2.63
C SER A 41 -23.93 -8.80 2.81
N ASN A 42 -22.86 -8.20 3.35
CA ASN A 42 -22.69 -6.75 3.45
C ASN A 42 -22.25 -6.08 2.13
N GLY A 43 -22.13 -6.83 1.02
CA GLY A 43 -21.66 -6.32 -0.26
C GLY A 43 -20.13 -6.17 -0.36
N GLY A 44 -19.40 -6.56 0.69
CA GLY A 44 -17.95 -6.59 0.72
C GLY A 44 -17.37 -7.79 -0.03
N VAL A 45 -16.25 -7.57 -0.70
CA VAL A 45 -15.49 -8.62 -1.38
C VAL A 45 -14.26 -8.93 -0.55
N TYR A 46 -14.12 -10.20 -0.17
CA TYR A 46 -13.02 -10.67 0.66
C TYR A 46 -12.25 -11.76 -0.08
N PHE A 47 -10.94 -11.78 0.09
CA PHE A 47 -10.08 -12.72 -0.60
C PHE A 47 -8.85 -13.10 0.23
N MET A 48 -8.21 -14.20 -0.16
CA MET A 48 -6.94 -14.65 0.38
C MET A 48 -5.97 -14.85 -0.78
N VAL A 49 -4.69 -14.63 -0.52
CA VAL A 49 -3.59 -14.82 -1.48
C VAL A 49 -2.48 -15.67 -0.85
N ASP A 50 -1.60 -16.22 -1.66
CA ASP A 50 -0.54 -17.12 -1.21
C ASP A 50 0.63 -16.45 -0.50
N THR A 51 0.74 -15.12 -0.53
CA THR A 51 1.85 -14.39 0.09
C THR A 51 1.39 -13.45 1.22
N THR A 52 0.60 -12.42 0.94
CA THR A 52 0.26 -11.35 1.91
C THR A 52 -0.86 -11.74 2.87
N CYS A 53 -1.96 -12.31 2.36
CA CYS A 53 -3.15 -12.73 3.13
C CYS A 53 -3.32 -14.26 3.11
N THR A 54 -2.38 -14.98 3.72
CA THR A 54 -2.34 -16.46 3.72
C THR A 54 -3.30 -17.10 4.71
N THR A 55 -3.45 -16.49 5.90
CA THR A 55 -4.26 -17.01 7.01
C THR A 55 -5.40 -16.07 7.40
N THR A 56 -5.40 -14.84 6.89
CA THR A 56 -6.38 -13.79 7.17
C THR A 56 -7.04 -13.31 5.87
N TRP A 57 -8.27 -12.80 5.99
CA TRP A 57 -8.97 -12.22 4.84
C TRP A 57 -8.46 -10.82 4.55
N CYS A 58 -8.08 -10.57 3.29
CA CYS A 58 -8.00 -9.26 2.69
C CYS A 58 -9.41 -8.81 2.23
N GLN A 59 -9.62 -7.51 2.06
CA GLN A 59 -10.89 -6.93 1.63
C GLN A 59 -10.69 -5.92 0.50
N ILE A 60 -11.63 -5.83 -0.44
CA ILE A 60 -11.72 -4.72 -1.38
C ILE A 60 -12.45 -3.54 -0.73
N ASN A 61 -11.75 -2.41 -0.57
CA ASN A 61 -12.26 -1.19 0.05
C ASN A 61 -12.16 0.00 -0.92
N TRP A 62 -12.78 -0.11 -2.10
CA TRP A 62 -12.69 0.89 -3.17
C TRP A 62 -13.91 1.82 -3.26
N GLY A 63 -14.82 1.73 -2.29
CA GLY A 63 -15.90 2.68 -2.04
C GLY A 63 -17.22 2.46 -2.78
N THR A 64 -17.26 1.71 -3.90
CA THR A 64 -18.52 1.51 -4.66
C THR A 64 -18.85 0.05 -4.92
N ALA A 65 -20.15 -0.28 -4.94
CA ALA A 65 -20.63 -1.62 -5.25
C ALA A 65 -20.26 -2.09 -6.65
N GLU A 66 -20.20 -1.17 -7.62
CA GLU A 66 -19.76 -1.45 -8.99
C GLU A 66 -18.29 -1.89 -9.02
N LYS A 67 -17.41 -1.14 -8.35
CA LYS A 67 -15.99 -1.50 -8.22
C LYS A 67 -15.81 -2.85 -7.52
N ASN A 68 -16.61 -3.13 -6.49
CA ASN A 68 -16.59 -4.43 -5.81
C ASN A 68 -17.00 -5.57 -6.76
N LYS A 69 -18.02 -5.39 -7.60
CA LYS A 69 -18.43 -6.42 -8.59
C LYS A 69 -17.32 -6.71 -9.60
N LEU A 70 -16.66 -5.67 -10.12
CA LEU A 70 -15.53 -5.82 -11.04
C LEU A 70 -14.31 -6.47 -10.38
N ALA A 71 -14.03 -6.08 -9.13
CA ALA A 71 -12.96 -6.70 -8.35
C ALA A 71 -13.24 -8.18 -8.09
N PHE A 72 -14.47 -8.52 -7.72
CA PHE A 72 -14.89 -9.90 -7.49
C PHE A 72 -14.78 -10.74 -8.76
N SER A 73 -15.21 -10.24 -9.92
CA SER A 73 -15.11 -11.01 -11.17
C SER A 73 -13.66 -11.28 -11.56
N MET A 74 -12.77 -10.30 -11.40
CA MET A 74 -11.34 -10.46 -11.69
C MET A 74 -10.65 -11.43 -10.72
N LEU A 75 -10.91 -11.31 -9.42
CA LEU A 75 -10.39 -12.21 -8.39
C LEU A 75 -10.89 -13.65 -8.58
N LEU A 76 -12.18 -13.82 -8.88
CA LEU A 76 -12.78 -15.13 -9.15
C LEU A 76 -12.17 -15.76 -10.42
N THR A 77 -11.98 -14.96 -11.47
CA THR A 77 -11.34 -15.42 -12.71
C THR A 77 -9.89 -15.84 -12.47
N ALA A 78 -9.10 -15.04 -11.74
CA ALA A 78 -7.74 -15.40 -11.35
C ALA A 78 -7.69 -16.69 -10.52
N LYS A 79 -8.61 -16.85 -9.55
CA LYS A 79 -8.73 -18.06 -8.74
C LYS A 79 -9.03 -19.31 -9.58
N VAL A 80 -9.98 -19.22 -10.50
CA VAL A 80 -10.40 -20.34 -11.36
C VAL A 80 -9.31 -20.71 -12.36
N THR A 81 -8.65 -19.71 -12.94
CA THR A 81 -7.59 -19.93 -13.94
C THR A 81 -6.23 -20.27 -13.31
N GLY A 82 -6.05 -20.04 -12.01
CA GLY A 82 -4.78 -20.22 -11.32
C GLY A 82 -3.71 -19.20 -11.72
N LYS A 83 -4.08 -18.14 -12.47
CA LYS A 83 -3.16 -17.07 -12.86
C LYS A 83 -2.89 -16.14 -11.68
N PRO A 84 -1.63 -15.76 -11.44
CA PRO A 84 -1.31 -14.75 -10.45
C PRO A 84 -1.84 -13.38 -10.89
N LEU A 85 -2.08 -12.52 -9.91
CA LEU A 85 -2.35 -11.10 -10.11
C LEU A 85 -1.21 -10.31 -9.48
N LYS A 86 -0.88 -9.18 -10.11
CA LYS A 86 0.03 -8.20 -9.52
C LYS A 86 -0.78 -7.28 -8.62
N PHE A 87 -0.65 -7.42 -7.31
CA PHE A 87 -1.30 -6.60 -6.30
C PHE A 87 -0.39 -5.46 -5.88
N TYR A 88 -0.93 -4.24 -5.78
CA TYR A 88 -0.22 -3.13 -5.16
C TYR A 88 -0.73 -2.88 -3.76
N TRP A 89 0.21 -2.90 -2.81
CA TRP A 89 -0.04 -2.70 -1.39
C TRP A 89 0.56 -1.38 -0.94
N PRO A 90 -0.25 -0.37 -0.57
CA PRO A 90 0.24 0.96 -0.19
C PRO A 90 1.07 0.96 1.10
N ASN A 91 0.95 -0.09 1.92
CA ASN A 91 1.68 -0.26 3.16
C ASN A 91 3.02 -1.00 3.00
N GLY A 92 3.45 -1.30 1.77
CA GLY A 92 4.75 -1.89 1.50
C GLY A 92 4.86 -3.37 1.84
N LEU A 93 3.74 -4.10 1.86
CA LEU A 93 3.69 -5.51 2.22
C LEU A 93 3.74 -6.44 1.00
N CYS A 94 4.82 -7.21 0.85
CA CYS A 94 4.92 -8.42 -0.01
C CYS A 94 5.44 -9.62 0.79
N GLN A 95 4.95 -9.80 2.01
CA GLN A 95 5.42 -10.86 2.90
C GLN A 95 4.26 -11.40 3.70
N THR A 96 4.39 -12.64 4.18
CA THR A 96 3.38 -13.29 5.02
C THR A 96 3.18 -12.49 6.29
N TYR A 97 2.03 -11.81 6.36
CA TYR A 97 1.72 -10.95 7.48
C TYR A 97 1.10 -11.79 8.61
N SER A 98 1.91 -12.13 9.61
CA SER A 98 1.46 -12.87 10.80
C SER A 98 0.79 -11.97 11.86
N ASN A 99 0.74 -10.65 11.66
CA ASN A 99 0.31 -9.69 12.68
C ASN A 99 -0.89 -8.83 12.29
N GLN A 100 -2.09 -9.37 12.52
CA GLN A 100 -3.23 -8.64 13.11
C GLN A 100 -3.85 -7.41 12.41
N THR A 101 -3.55 -7.10 11.14
CA THR A 101 -4.42 -6.16 10.39
C THR A 101 -5.41 -6.96 9.56
N PRO A 102 -6.58 -7.34 10.12
CA PRO A 102 -7.61 -7.99 9.31
C PRO A 102 -8.06 -7.01 8.22
N TYR A 103 -8.41 -7.55 7.05
CA TYR A 103 -9.02 -6.80 5.96
C TYR A 103 -8.10 -5.77 5.28
N LEU A 104 -6.83 -6.13 5.08
CA LEU A 104 -5.94 -5.36 4.20
C LEU A 104 -6.56 -5.19 2.81
N SER A 105 -6.42 -3.98 2.25
CA SER A 105 -6.93 -3.64 0.93
C SER A 105 -5.81 -3.18 0.02
N PRO A 106 -5.67 -3.77 -1.19
CA PRO A 106 -4.76 -3.25 -2.20
C PRO A 106 -5.36 -1.99 -2.82
N ASP A 107 -4.54 -1.06 -3.31
CA ASP A 107 -5.08 0.09 -4.06
C ASP A 107 -5.50 -0.33 -5.47
N TYR A 108 -4.78 -1.29 -6.06
CA TYR A 108 -5.13 -1.92 -7.33
C TYR A 108 -4.57 -3.34 -7.43
N PHE A 109 -5.06 -4.06 -8.42
CA PHE A 109 -4.40 -5.25 -8.95
C PHE A 109 -4.57 -5.33 -10.46
N ALA A 110 -3.60 -5.95 -11.13
CA ALA A 110 -3.55 -6.07 -12.57
C ALA A 110 -3.26 -7.52 -12.99
N LEU A 111 -3.68 -7.87 -14.21
CA LEU A 111 -3.20 -9.08 -14.88
C LEU A 111 -1.75 -8.88 -15.32
N GLU A 112 -0.99 -9.95 -15.28
CA GLU A 112 0.30 -10.07 -15.97
C GLU A 112 0.11 -10.84 -17.29
#